data_AF-A0A8S0FHA2-F1
#
_entry.id   AF-A0A8S0FHA2-F1
#
_cell.length_a   1.000
_cell.length_b   1.000
_cell.length_c   1.000
_cell.angle_alpha   90.00
_cell.angle_beta   90.00
_cell.angle_gamma   90.00
#
_symmetry.space_group_name_H-M   'P 1'
#
loop_
_entity.id
_entity.type
_entity.pdbx_description
1 polymer ?
#
loop_
_entity_poly.entity_id
_entity_poly.type
_entity_poly.pdbx_seq_one_letter_code
_entity_poly.pdbx_strand_id
1 'polypeptide(L)'
;MAQARQVIGQLEHESSQHVSFANEMAELLFGQLVMLLNRHRYTSDSLPPTSSETLLDKLITRLAASLKSPFALDKFCDEASCSERVLRQQFRQQTGMTINQYLRQVRVCHAQYLLQHSRLLISDISTECGFEDSN
;
A
#
# COMPACT_ATOMS: atom_id res chain seq x y z
N MET A 1 -15.93 -10.96 -3.28
CA MET A 1 -15.52 -9.53 -3.23
C MET A 1 -16.53 -8.60 -2.57
N ALA A 2 -17.85 -8.69 -2.83
CA ALA A 2 -18.85 -7.81 -2.19
C ALA A 2 -18.87 -7.91 -0.65
N GLN A 3 -18.79 -9.12 -0.09
CA GLN A 3 -18.69 -9.34 1.37
C GLN A 3 -17.43 -8.71 1.98
N ALA A 4 -16.26 -8.80 1.32
CA ALA A 4 -15.04 -8.18 1.83
C ALA A 4 -15.15 -6.65 1.90
N ARG A 5 -15.76 -6.01 0.89
CA ARG A 5 -16.02 -4.56 0.91
C ARG A 5 -16.97 -4.15 2.02
N GLN A 6 -17.98 -4.97 2.32
CA GLN A 6 -18.90 -4.73 3.43
C GLN A 6 -18.17 -4.77 4.78
N VAL A 7 -17.33 -5.78 5.01
CA VAL A 7 -16.54 -5.89 6.26
C VAL A 7 -15.57 -4.72 6.40
N ILE A 8 -14.93 -4.28 5.31
CA ILE A 8 -14.06 -3.09 5.31
C ILE A 8 -14.84 -1.84 5.75
N GLY A 9 -16.03 -1.61 5.19
CA GLY A 9 -16.86 -0.45 5.58
C GLY A 9 -17.31 -0.49 7.04
N GLN A 10 -17.59 -1.68 7.58
CA GLN A 10 -17.89 -1.85 9.01
C GLN A 10 -16.66 -1.58 9.88
N LEU A 11 -15.48 -2.04 9.47
CA LEU A 11 -14.22 -1.80 10.19
C LEU A 11 -13.87 -0.31 10.22
N GLU A 12 -14.05 0.41 9.11
CA GLU A 12 -13.90 1.87 9.06
C GLU A 12 -14.87 2.57 10.02
N HIS A 13 -16.13 2.12 10.08
CA HIS A 13 -17.13 2.68 10.99
C HIS A 13 -16.74 2.50 12.46
N GLU A 14 -16.38 1.28 12.87
CA GLU A 14 -15.97 1.00 14.25
C GLU A 14 -14.67 1.74 14.62
N SER A 15 -13.72 1.86 13.69
CA SER A 15 -12.45 2.59 13.93
C SER A 15 -12.63 4.11 14.11
N SER A 16 -13.73 4.67 13.61
CA SER A 16 -14.04 6.10 13.69
C SER A 16 -14.98 6.46 14.85
N GLN A 17 -15.58 5.46 15.52
CA GLN A 17 -16.50 5.67 16.62
C GLN A 17 -15.89 5.26 17.97
N HIS A 18 -15.95 6.16 18.96
CA HIS A 18 -15.55 5.88 20.34
C HIS A 18 -16.69 5.27 21.17
N VAL A 19 -17.31 4.20 20.66
CA VAL A 19 -18.36 3.46 21.37
C VAL A 19 -17.71 2.34 22.21
N SER A 20 -18.35 1.94 23.30
CA SER A 20 -17.91 0.77 24.08
C SER A 20 -17.77 -0.45 23.19
N PHE A 21 -16.67 -1.21 23.38
CA PHE A 21 -16.33 -2.40 22.60
C PHE A 21 -15.99 -2.19 21.11
N ALA A 22 -15.78 -0.93 20.66
CA ALA A 22 -15.41 -0.65 19.27
C ALA A 22 -14.10 -1.36 18.86
N ASN A 23 -13.12 -1.44 19.76
CA ASN A 23 -11.87 -2.14 19.50
C ASN A 23 -12.06 -3.65 19.36
N GLU A 24 -12.81 -4.26 20.27
CA GLU A 24 -13.12 -5.69 20.25
C GLU A 24 -13.95 -6.06 19.00
N MET A 25 -14.88 -5.20 18.59
CA MET A 25 -15.63 -5.37 17.34
C MET A 25 -14.72 -5.25 16.12
N ALA A 26 -13.83 -4.25 16.09
CA ALA A 26 -12.86 -4.08 15.03
C ALA A 26 -11.91 -5.29 14.91
N GLU A 27 -11.47 -5.88 16.03
CA GLU A 27 -10.66 -7.11 16.05
C GLU A 27 -11.39 -8.30 15.41
N LEU A 28 -12.67 -8.50 15.74
CA LEU A 28 -13.48 -9.56 15.17
C LEU A 28 -13.73 -9.36 13.66
N LEU A 29 -14.07 -8.13 13.25
CA LEU A 29 -14.24 -7.77 11.84
C LEU A 29 -12.94 -7.94 11.06
N PHE A 30 -11.80 -7.60 11.66
CA PHE A 30 -10.49 -7.82 11.05
C PHE A 30 -10.22 -9.32 10.85
N GLY A 31 -10.46 -10.14 11.88
CA GLY A 31 -10.35 -11.61 11.78
C GLY A 31 -11.24 -12.18 10.67
N GLN A 32 -12.48 -11.72 10.57
CA GLN A 32 -13.40 -12.09 9.50
C GLN A 32 -12.88 -11.69 8.12
N LEU A 33 -12.36 -10.47 7.97
CA LEU A 33 -11.77 -9.99 6.73
C LEU A 33 -10.59 -10.87 6.31
N VAL A 34 -9.67 -11.18 7.24
CA VAL A 34 -8.53 -12.06 6.99
C VAL A 34 -9.00 -13.44 6.53
N MET A 35 -10.00 -14.03 7.18
CA MET A 35 -10.56 -15.33 6.77
C MET A 35 -11.22 -15.26 5.39
N LEU A 36 -11.98 -14.20 5.08
CA LEU A 36 -12.59 -14.01 3.76
C LEU A 36 -11.54 -13.85 2.67
N LEU A 37 -10.49 -13.05 2.93
CA LEU A 37 -9.37 -12.86 2.01
C LEU A 37 -8.62 -14.17 1.81
N ASN A 38 -8.27 -14.89 2.87
CA ASN A 38 -7.60 -16.19 2.77
C ASN A 38 -8.45 -17.20 1.99
N ARG A 39 -9.74 -17.30 2.29
CA ARG A 39 -10.67 -18.21 1.60
C ARG A 39 -10.72 -17.96 0.10
N HIS A 40 -10.72 -16.69 -0.31
CA HIS A 40 -10.74 -16.31 -1.73
C HIS A 40 -9.37 -16.32 -2.40
N ARG A 41 -8.28 -16.03 -1.68
CA ARG A 41 -6.91 -16.22 -2.18
C ARG A 41 -6.63 -17.70 -2.48
N TYR A 42 -7.01 -18.60 -1.57
CA TYR A 42 -6.84 -20.05 -1.76
C TYR A 42 -7.72 -20.66 -2.86
N THR A 43 -8.86 -20.05 -3.20
CA THR A 43 -9.63 -20.53 -4.38
C THR A 43 -8.95 -20.17 -5.69
N SER A 44 -8.12 -19.11 -5.69
CA SER A 44 -7.38 -18.61 -6.87
C SER A 44 -6.02 -19.30 -7.04
N ASP A 45 -5.40 -19.72 -5.94
CA ASP A 45 -4.06 -20.34 -5.87
C ASP A 45 -4.00 -21.79 -6.41
N SER A 46 -5.11 -22.31 -6.95
CA SER A 46 -5.06 -23.51 -7.79
C SER A 46 -4.39 -23.25 -9.15
N LEU A 47 -4.20 -21.97 -9.52
CA LEU A 47 -3.30 -21.55 -10.58
C LEU A 47 -2.08 -20.85 -9.94
N PRO A 48 -0.85 -21.20 -10.35
CA PRO A 48 0.34 -20.49 -9.89
C PRO A 48 0.19 -18.99 -10.18
N PRO A 49 0.60 -18.10 -9.25
CA PRO A 49 0.52 -16.66 -9.46
C PRO A 49 1.20 -16.33 -10.78
N THR A 50 0.50 -15.58 -11.64
CA THR A 50 1.08 -15.17 -12.91
C THR A 50 2.32 -14.33 -12.64
N SER A 51 3.33 -14.44 -13.50
CA SER A 51 4.59 -13.69 -13.35
C SER A 51 4.36 -12.18 -13.16
N SER A 52 3.30 -11.62 -13.77
CA SER A 52 2.88 -10.23 -13.61
C SER A 52 2.41 -9.86 -12.20
N GLU A 53 1.67 -10.71 -11.50
CA GLU A 53 1.19 -10.43 -10.14
C GLU A 53 2.37 -10.39 -9.16
N THR A 54 3.27 -11.37 -9.26
CA THR A 54 4.49 -11.41 -8.43
C THR A 54 5.41 -10.22 -8.69
N LEU A 55 5.41 -9.66 -9.90
CA LEU A 55 6.24 -8.52 -10.28
C LEU A 55 5.66 -7.21 -9.70
N LEU A 56 4.34 -7.04 -9.72
CA LEU A 56 3.68 -5.90 -9.07
C LEU A 56 3.88 -5.91 -7.55
N ASP A 57 3.79 -7.06 -6.90
CA ASP A 57 4.04 -7.17 -5.45
C ASP A 57 5.49 -6.79 -5.10
N LYS A 58 6.45 -7.22 -5.92
CA LYS A 58 7.86 -6.82 -5.79
C LYS A 58 8.03 -5.31 -5.99
N LEU A 59 7.37 -4.73 -6.98
CA LEU A 59 7.41 -3.29 -7.24
C LEU A 59 6.85 -2.50 -6.05
N ILE A 60 5.67 -2.87 -5.54
CA ILE A 60 5.06 -2.22 -4.37
C ILE A 60 5.98 -2.30 -3.15
N THR A 61 6.56 -3.47 -2.90
CA THR A 61 7.52 -3.66 -1.80
C THR A 61 8.74 -2.75 -1.96
N ARG A 62 9.27 -2.63 -3.19
CA ARG A 62 10.42 -1.76 -3.48
C ARG A 62 10.09 -0.28 -3.34
N LEU A 63 8.88 0.13 -3.72
CA LEU A 63 8.38 1.50 -3.53
C LEU A 63 8.25 1.85 -2.05
N ALA A 64 7.69 0.94 -1.25
CA ALA A 64 7.58 1.13 0.20
C ALA A 64 8.96 1.21 0.90
N ALA A 65 9.98 0.54 0.36
CA ALA A 65 11.36 0.63 0.86
C ALA A 65 12.13 1.88 0.39
N SER A 66 11.61 2.63 -0.60
CA SER A 66 12.30 3.78 -1.22
C SER A 66 11.63 5.12 -0.89
N LEU A 67 11.14 5.28 0.34
CA LEU A 67 10.50 6.52 0.76
C LEU A 67 11.46 7.71 0.78
N LYS A 68 12.67 7.51 1.31
CA LYS A 68 13.67 8.58 1.49
C LYS A 68 14.39 8.98 0.20
N SER A 69 14.58 8.05 -0.73
CA SER A 69 15.36 8.25 -1.96
C SER A 69 14.47 8.26 -3.20
N PRO A 70 14.88 8.90 -4.31
CA PRO A 70 14.17 8.78 -5.58
C PRO A 70 14.16 7.31 -6.04
N PHE A 71 12.99 6.84 -6.47
CA PHE A 71 12.84 5.50 -7.02
C PHE A 71 13.14 5.50 -8.53
N ALA A 72 14.20 4.80 -8.93
CA ALA A 72 14.56 4.62 -10.33
C ALA A 72 13.84 3.39 -10.90
N LEU A 73 12.74 3.60 -11.62
CA LEU A 73 11.97 2.52 -12.23
C LEU A 73 12.79 1.73 -13.25
N ASP A 74 13.69 2.39 -13.97
CA ASP A 74 14.55 1.77 -14.99
C ASP A 74 15.42 0.67 -14.37
N LYS A 75 16.08 0.97 -13.24
CA LYS A 75 16.89 -0.01 -12.52
C LYS A 75 16.09 -1.22 -12.05
N PHE A 76 14.87 -0.98 -11.57
CA PHE A 76 13.96 -2.07 -11.21
C PHE A 76 13.59 -2.93 -12.42
N CYS A 77 13.34 -2.29 -13.57
CA CYS A 77 13.00 -3.00 -14.79
C CYS A 77 14.17 -3.83 -15.34
N ASP A 78 15.39 -3.32 -15.23
CA ASP A 78 16.62 -4.03 -15.60
C ASP A 78 16.82 -5.27 -14.71
N GLU A 79 16.70 -5.10 -13.38
CA GLU A 79 16.81 -6.21 -12.40
C GLU A 79 15.71 -7.28 -12.61
N ALA A 80 14.49 -6.85 -12.98
CA ALA A 80 13.35 -7.73 -13.19
C ALA A 80 13.20 -8.25 -14.63
N SER A 81 14.08 -7.85 -15.55
CA SER A 81 14.02 -8.17 -16.98
C SER A 81 12.64 -7.89 -17.60
N CYS A 82 12.08 -6.72 -17.32
CA CYS A 82 10.72 -6.36 -17.72
C CYS A 82 10.64 -5.02 -18.47
N SER A 83 9.60 -4.85 -19.28
CA SER A 83 9.38 -3.58 -19.98
C SER A 83 8.74 -2.55 -19.05
N GLU A 84 9.40 -1.41 -18.87
CA GLU A 84 8.92 -0.27 -18.10
C GLU A 84 7.51 0.18 -18.52
N ARG A 85 7.25 0.23 -19.84
CA ARG A 85 5.94 0.60 -20.40
C ARG A 85 4.85 -0.36 -19.95
N VAL A 86 5.10 -1.66 -20.07
CA VAL A 86 4.14 -2.70 -19.67
C VAL A 86 3.89 -2.63 -18.17
N LEU A 87 4.94 -2.46 -17.38
CA LEU A 87 4.85 -2.35 -15.92
C LEU A 87 4.04 -1.14 -15.48
N ARG A 88 4.29 0.05 -16.06
CA ARG A 88 3.50 1.26 -15.77
C ARG A 88 2.02 1.08 -16.11
N GLN A 89 1.74 0.45 -17.25
CA GLN A 89 0.37 0.18 -17.68
C GLN A 89 -0.33 -0.80 -16.73
N GLN A 90 0.32 -1.92 -16.41
CA GLN A 90 -0.22 -2.91 -15.47
C GLN A 90 -0.45 -2.32 -14.08
N PHE A 91 0.52 -1.56 -13.58
CA PHE A 91 0.41 -0.88 -12.29
C PHE A 91 -0.80 0.05 -12.26
N ARG A 92 -0.97 0.88 -13.29
CA ARG A 92 -2.12 1.79 -13.38
C ARG A 92 -3.45 1.07 -13.54
N GLN A 93 -3.49 -0.04 -14.28
CA GLN A 93 -4.69 -0.85 -14.42
C GLN A 93 -5.14 -1.47 -13.09
N GLN A 94 -4.18 -1.90 -12.27
CA GLN A 94 -4.46 -2.55 -10.97
C GLN A 94 -4.73 -1.53 -9.85
N THR A 95 -3.96 -0.44 -9.78
CA THR A 95 -4.01 0.53 -8.67
C THR A 95 -4.85 1.77 -8.98
N GLY A 96 -5.19 2.01 -10.25
CA GLY A 96 -5.85 3.24 -10.70
C GLY A 96 -4.94 4.47 -10.76
N MET A 97 -3.68 4.37 -10.35
CA MET A 97 -2.75 5.49 -10.22
C MET A 97 -1.41 5.23 -10.90
N THR A 98 -0.66 6.30 -11.17
CA THR A 98 0.73 6.16 -11.63
C THR A 98 1.66 5.79 -10.46
N ILE A 99 2.80 5.17 -10.77
CA ILE A 99 3.81 4.80 -9.78
C ILE A 99 4.27 6.01 -8.95
N ASN A 100 4.45 7.18 -9.58
CA ASN A 100 4.84 8.41 -8.89
C ASN A 100 3.74 8.93 -7.95
N GLN A 101 2.47 8.85 -8.37
CA GLN A 101 1.34 9.22 -7.51
C GLN A 101 1.25 8.28 -6.30
N TYR A 102 1.42 6.98 -6.51
CA TYR A 102 1.45 6.00 -5.43
C TYR A 102 2.59 6.29 -4.45
N LEU A 103 3.82 6.48 -4.94
CA LEU A 103 4.97 6.80 -4.10
C LEU A 103 4.75 8.08 -3.28
N ARG A 104 4.20 9.13 -3.90
CA ARG A 104 3.85 10.37 -3.20
C ARG A 104 2.81 10.12 -2.11
N GLN A 105 1.78 9.32 -2.38
CA GLN A 105 0.75 8.99 -1.39
C GLN A 105 1.35 8.25 -0.19
N VAL A 106 2.21 7.25 -0.44
CA VAL A 106 2.88 6.51 0.64
C VAL A 106 3.77 7.44 1.47
N ARG A 107 4.52 8.36 0.83
CA ARG A 107 5.33 9.37 1.54
C ARG A 107 4.48 10.29 2.41
N VAL A 108 3.32 10.74 1.92
CA VAL A 108 2.38 11.57 2.71
C VAL A 108 1.84 10.80 3.91
N CYS A 109 1.43 9.53 3.73
CA CYS A 109 0.96 8.71 4.84
C CYS A 109 2.07 8.48 5.88
N HIS A 110 3.31 8.29 5.45
CA HIS A 110 4.45 8.17 6.37
C HIS A 110 4.73 9.48 7.11
N ALA A 111 4.67 10.62 6.43
CA ALA A 111 4.81 11.94 7.05
C ALA A 111 3.72 12.19 8.10
N GLN A 112 2.46 11.87 7.78
CA GLN A 112 1.34 11.95 8.72
C GLN A 112 1.60 11.11 9.98
N TYR A 113 2.10 9.88 9.80
CA TYR A 113 2.47 9.02 10.91
C TYR A 113 3.56 9.65 11.79
N LEU A 114 4.65 10.15 11.19
CA LEU A 114 5.74 10.79 11.93
C LEU A 114 5.31 12.06 12.65
N LEU A 115 4.44 12.87 12.04
CA LEU A 115 3.89 14.08 12.67
C LEU A 115 3.07 13.77 13.92
N GLN A 116 2.37 12.63 13.96
CA GLN A 116 1.55 12.21 15.09
C GLN A 116 2.35 11.48 16.18
N HIS A 117 3.40 10.75 15.80
CA HIS A 117 4.07 9.79 16.70
C HIS A 117 5.54 10.11 16.98
N SER A 118 6.07 11.21 16.46
CA SER A 118 7.46 11.63 16.69
C SER A 118 7.56 13.09 17.14
N ARG A 119 8.74 13.49 17.60
CA ARG A 119 9.09 14.89 17.93
C ARG A 119 10.07 15.48 16.92
N LEU A 120 10.17 14.88 15.74
CA LEU A 120 11.05 15.35 14.68
C LEU A 120 10.60 16.73 14.19
N LEU A 121 11.54 17.55 13.73
CA LEU A 121 11.19 18.81 13.08
C LEU A 121 10.54 18.52 11.72
N ILE A 122 9.70 19.45 11.25
CA ILE A 122 9.04 19.32 9.94
C ILE A 122 10.07 19.15 8.82
N SER A 123 11.22 19.82 8.90
CA SER A 123 12.36 19.68 7.98
C SER A 123 12.92 18.25 7.96
N ASP A 124 13.03 17.63 9.14
CA ASP A 124 13.56 16.28 9.27
C ASP A 124 12.55 15.25 8.72
N ILE A 125 11.25 15.47 8.99
CA ILE A 125 10.17 14.65 8.43
C ILE A 125 10.14 14.76 6.90
N SER A 126 10.29 15.97 6.35
CA SER A 126 10.39 16.19 4.89
C SER A 126 11.51 15.35 4.29
N THR A 127 12.68 15.39 4.93
CA THR A 127 13.88 14.66 4.50
C THR A 127 13.70 13.14 4.62
N GLU A 128 13.15 12.64 5.73
CA GLU A 128 12.89 11.21 5.92
C GLU A 128 11.85 10.67 4.94
N CYS A 129 10.87 11.49 4.57
CA CYS A 129 9.86 11.15 3.57
C CYS A 129 10.32 11.40 2.12
N GLY A 130 11.56 11.84 1.89
CA GLY A 130 12.10 12.07 0.55
C GLY A 130 11.38 13.19 -0.21
N PHE A 131 10.83 14.17 0.52
CA PHE A 131 10.39 15.44 -0.04
C PHE A 131 11.61 16.36 -0.09
N GLU A 132 12.14 16.55 -1.30
CA GLU A 132 13.15 17.56 -1.56
C GLU A 132 12.52 18.95 -1.41
N ASP A 133 13.23 19.89 -0.79
CA ASP A 133 12.83 21.29 -0.71
C ASP A 133 12.60 21.83 -2.13
N SER A 134 11.33 21.85 -2.53
CA SER A 134 10.89 22.50 -3.75
C SER A 134 10.75 23.99 -3.43
N ASN A 135 11.89 24.68 -3.32
CA ASN A 135 11.94 26.15 -3.40
C ASN A 135 11.89 26.58 -4.87
#